data_AF-A0A357AX10-F1
#
_entry.id   AF-A0A357AX10-F1
#
_cell.length_a   1.000
_cell.length_b   1.000
_cell.length_c   1.000
_cell.angle_alpha   90.00
_cell.angle_beta   90.00
_cell.angle_gamma   90.00
#
_symmetry.space_group_name_H-M   'P 1'
#
loop_
_entity.id
_entity.type
_entity.pdbx_description
1 polymer ?
#
loop_
_entity_poly.entity_id
_entity_poly.type
_entity_poly.pdbx_seq_one_letter_code
_entity_poly.pdbx_strand_id
1 'polypeptide(L)'
;GAAFAVAGGRRLLAVVRDRSEQERLRVERERFFGLTLDLVGVSDLEKGLFRQVNPAWTRVLGYAPEEIIGRPWQEFVHPEDHAATAAASGGAVAGEEVRGFVNRWRTKEGGWRWLSWNAQPDRTLGVAYAVARDVTGEREAAQQLRAANEELAAMNEELASSNEELAAMNEEMTSSNEELVAEMQRRSTAEERLRASLAEKEVLLKEIHHRVKNNLQVVSSLLGLQAGTVEDPAVLTLFEEGKNRIASMALVHEELYRSDDLSRVGLRQYLDKLVRRLAGSLAGDAAVDLVLDLGDIHLNVDTAIPCGLLVNELVTNALKHGLAGRAAVRLEVRTRLDQGRVFLRVADDGPGFPAQIDFRGTESLGMQLVVHLAEQLQGELDLEPGPGCAFSLTFPLRKS
;
A
#
# COMPACT_ATOMS: atom_id res chain seq x y z
N GLY A 1 99.61 -75.39 -29.17
CA GLY A 1 98.56 -74.65 -29.91
C GLY A 1 97.48 -74.10 -28.98
N ALA A 2 97.78 -73.11 -28.14
CA ALA A 2 96.78 -72.50 -27.25
C ALA A 2 96.80 -70.94 -27.23
N ALA A 3 97.73 -70.29 -27.93
CA ALA A 3 97.84 -68.83 -27.92
C ALA A 3 97.07 -68.11 -29.06
N PHE A 4 96.62 -68.83 -30.10
CA PHE A 4 95.91 -68.25 -31.24
C PHE A 4 94.39 -68.15 -31.05
N ALA A 5 93.81 -68.78 -30.03
CA ALA A 5 92.36 -68.74 -29.79
C ALA A 5 91.88 -67.51 -28.99
N VAL A 6 92.77 -66.81 -28.25
CA VAL A 6 92.38 -65.73 -27.33
C VAL A 6 92.26 -64.36 -28.02
N ALA A 7 93.02 -64.11 -29.09
CA ALA A 7 92.99 -62.84 -29.82
C ALA A 7 91.78 -62.70 -30.76
N GLY A 8 91.33 -63.79 -31.38
CA GLY A 8 90.11 -63.84 -32.19
C GLY A 8 88.84 -63.62 -31.34
N GLY A 9 88.79 -64.21 -30.14
CA GLY A 9 87.68 -64.03 -29.20
C GLY A 9 87.50 -62.59 -28.72
N ARG A 10 88.59 -61.85 -28.46
CA ARG A 10 88.53 -60.43 -28.02
C ARG A 10 88.09 -59.46 -29.13
N ARG A 11 88.48 -59.67 -30.39
CA ARG A 11 87.99 -58.87 -31.53
C ARG A 11 86.53 -59.18 -31.87
N LEU A 12 86.12 -60.46 -31.79
CA LEU A 12 84.71 -60.84 -31.95
C LEU A 12 83.84 -60.24 -30.84
N LEU A 13 84.30 -60.28 -29.58
CA LEU A 13 83.63 -59.65 -28.44
C LEU A 13 83.51 -58.13 -28.59
N ALA A 14 84.52 -57.43 -29.13
CA ALA A 14 84.45 -55.98 -29.37
C ALA A 14 83.46 -55.61 -30.50
N VAL A 15 83.47 -56.34 -31.62
CA VAL A 15 82.53 -56.13 -32.74
C VAL A 15 81.09 -56.51 -32.37
N VAL A 16 80.90 -57.57 -31.59
CA VAL A 16 79.59 -57.96 -31.07
C VAL A 16 79.10 -56.94 -30.03
N ARG A 17 79.98 -56.39 -29.19
CA ARG A 17 79.63 -55.36 -28.20
C ARG A 17 79.26 -54.03 -28.86
N ASP A 18 79.99 -53.60 -29.90
CA ASP A 18 79.70 -52.41 -30.71
C ASP A 18 78.37 -52.56 -31.47
N ARG A 19 78.14 -53.70 -32.12
CA ARG A 19 76.85 -53.98 -32.80
C ARG A 19 75.67 -54.09 -31.83
N SER A 20 75.90 -54.66 -30.64
CA SER A 20 74.87 -54.74 -29.59
C SER A 20 74.55 -53.37 -28.99
N GLU A 21 75.55 -52.49 -28.88
CA GLU A 21 75.40 -51.11 -28.40
C GLU A 21 74.68 -50.24 -29.43
N GLN A 22 75.03 -50.35 -30.72
CA GLN A 22 74.30 -49.69 -31.82
C GLN A 22 72.84 -50.16 -31.92
N GLU A 23 72.59 -51.46 -31.79
CA GLU A 23 71.22 -51.99 -31.81
C GLU A 23 70.44 -51.54 -30.57
N ARG A 24 71.08 -51.48 -29.40
CA ARG A 24 70.48 -50.95 -28.17
C ARG A 24 70.10 -49.48 -28.31
N LEU A 25 71.01 -48.64 -28.81
CA LEU A 25 70.75 -47.22 -29.07
C LEU A 25 69.66 -47.01 -30.12
N ARG A 26 69.62 -47.87 -31.14
CA ARG A 26 68.57 -47.85 -32.16
C ARG A 26 67.20 -48.19 -31.57
N VAL A 27 67.10 -49.29 -30.81
CA VAL A 27 65.86 -49.71 -30.14
C VAL A 27 65.40 -48.67 -29.13
N GLU A 28 66.33 -48.08 -28.38
CA GLU A 28 66.05 -47.02 -27.42
C GLU A 28 65.51 -45.75 -28.13
N ARG A 29 66.14 -45.32 -29.23
CA ARG A 29 65.66 -44.20 -30.05
C ARG A 29 64.28 -44.47 -30.65
N GLU A 30 64.05 -45.65 -31.21
CA GLU A 30 62.74 -46.05 -31.75
C GLU A 30 61.67 -46.08 -30.64
N ARG A 31 62.03 -46.51 -29.43
CA ARG A 31 61.15 -46.50 -28.27
C ARG A 31 60.82 -45.09 -27.80
N PHE A 32 61.82 -44.21 -27.70
CA PHE A 32 61.60 -42.79 -27.37
C PHE A 32 60.71 -42.11 -28.42
N PHE A 33 60.96 -42.36 -29.70
CA PHE A 33 60.14 -41.86 -30.80
C PHE A 33 58.67 -42.32 -30.68
N GLY A 34 58.44 -43.58 -30.28
CA GLY A 34 57.10 -44.15 -30.11
C GLY A 34 56.34 -43.73 -28.85
N LEU A 35 57.04 -43.39 -27.76
CA LEU A 35 56.45 -43.03 -26.46
C LEU A 35 55.98 -41.57 -26.37
N THR A 36 56.52 -40.68 -27.22
CA THR A 36 56.17 -39.26 -27.20
C THR A 36 54.67 -39.05 -27.53
N LEU A 37 54.04 -38.14 -26.79
CA LEU A 37 52.64 -37.75 -26.98
C LEU A 37 52.46 -36.73 -28.11
N ASP A 38 53.48 -35.89 -28.33
CA ASP A 38 53.56 -34.96 -29.45
C ASP A 38 53.80 -35.73 -30.78
N LEU A 39 53.28 -35.18 -31.88
CA LEU A 39 53.46 -35.71 -33.22
C LEU A 39 54.90 -35.46 -33.66
N VAL A 40 55.67 -36.51 -33.88
CA VAL A 40 57.03 -36.39 -34.38
C VAL A 40 57.07 -36.89 -35.81
N GLY A 41 57.62 -36.08 -36.71
CA GLY A 41 57.75 -36.38 -38.13
C GLY A 41 59.14 -36.04 -38.65
N VAL A 42 59.62 -36.84 -39.58
CA VAL A 42 60.80 -36.52 -40.40
C VAL A 42 60.31 -36.40 -41.83
N SER A 43 60.55 -35.26 -42.46
CA SER A 43 60.17 -35.02 -43.86
C SER A 43 61.37 -34.71 -44.72
N ASP A 44 61.25 -34.97 -46.02
CA ASP A 44 62.19 -34.49 -47.03
C ASP A 44 62.21 -32.96 -47.06
N LEU A 45 63.40 -32.36 -47.05
CA LEU A 45 63.54 -30.92 -46.95
C LEU A 45 63.01 -30.21 -48.21
N GLU A 46 63.27 -30.73 -49.41
CA GLU A 46 62.90 -30.07 -50.67
C GLU A 46 61.46 -30.37 -51.10
N LYS A 47 61.05 -31.64 -50.97
CA LYS A 47 59.75 -32.11 -51.46
C LYS A 47 58.66 -32.10 -50.41
N GLY A 48 59.01 -31.94 -49.13
CA GLY A 48 58.06 -31.92 -48.02
C GLY A 48 57.36 -33.27 -47.75
N LEU A 49 57.89 -34.37 -48.30
CA LEU A 49 57.29 -35.71 -48.17
C LEU A 49 57.68 -36.34 -46.82
N PHE A 50 56.73 -36.90 -46.09
CA PHE A 50 57.04 -37.60 -44.84
C PHE A 50 57.85 -38.87 -45.09
N ARG A 51 59.01 -38.99 -44.43
CA ARG A 51 59.84 -40.20 -44.41
C ARG A 51 59.54 -41.08 -43.21
N GLN A 52 59.23 -40.46 -42.07
CA GLN A 52 58.93 -41.18 -40.84
C GLN A 52 57.96 -40.37 -39.98
N VAL A 53 57.03 -41.04 -39.33
CA VAL A 53 56.13 -40.43 -38.33
C VAL A 53 55.95 -41.38 -37.14
N ASN A 54 55.72 -40.83 -35.95
CA ASN A 54 55.48 -41.65 -34.76
C ASN A 54 53.98 -42.04 -34.60
N PRO A 55 53.64 -43.00 -33.72
CA PRO A 55 52.25 -43.41 -33.49
C PRO A 55 51.33 -42.30 -32.94
N ALA A 56 51.86 -41.17 -32.47
CA ALA A 56 51.05 -40.05 -32.02
C ALA A 56 50.19 -39.45 -33.13
N TRP A 57 50.62 -39.55 -34.40
CA TRP A 57 49.83 -39.13 -35.56
C TRP A 57 48.49 -39.86 -35.66
N THR A 58 48.47 -41.15 -35.35
CA THR A 58 47.24 -41.96 -35.32
C THR A 58 46.35 -41.56 -34.14
N ARG A 59 46.94 -41.28 -32.98
CA ARG A 59 46.17 -40.85 -31.80
C ARG A 59 45.53 -39.47 -31.97
N VAL A 60 46.25 -38.51 -32.56
CA VAL A 60 45.81 -37.11 -32.66
C VAL A 60 45.00 -36.83 -33.92
N LEU A 61 45.45 -37.33 -35.08
CA LEU A 61 44.82 -37.04 -36.38
C LEU A 61 44.06 -38.24 -36.96
N GLY A 62 44.21 -39.44 -36.41
CA GLY A 62 43.50 -40.64 -36.87
C GLY A 62 44.13 -41.37 -38.06
N TYR A 63 45.24 -40.87 -38.62
CA TYR A 63 45.94 -41.52 -39.73
C TYR A 63 46.96 -42.54 -39.24
N ALA A 64 46.99 -43.72 -39.85
CA ALA A 64 48.07 -44.68 -39.65
C ALA A 64 49.38 -44.13 -40.26
N PRO A 65 50.56 -44.45 -39.70
CA PRO A 65 51.85 -43.99 -40.22
C PRO A 65 52.02 -44.20 -41.73
N GLU A 66 51.56 -45.34 -42.23
CA GLU A 66 51.66 -45.74 -43.63
C GLU A 66 50.78 -44.87 -44.55
N GLU A 67 49.73 -44.24 -44.02
CA GLU A 67 48.84 -43.34 -44.76
C GLU A 67 49.41 -41.92 -44.90
N ILE A 68 50.47 -41.61 -44.15
CA ILE A 68 51.14 -40.30 -44.11
C ILE A 68 52.49 -40.35 -44.83
N ILE A 69 53.24 -41.44 -44.63
CA ILE A 69 54.57 -41.62 -45.23
C ILE A 69 54.46 -41.55 -46.77
N GLY A 70 55.36 -40.78 -47.38
CA GLY A 70 55.43 -40.57 -48.82
C GLY A 70 54.48 -39.50 -49.36
N ARG A 71 53.62 -38.91 -48.52
CA ARG A 71 52.72 -37.82 -48.92
C ARG A 71 53.26 -36.45 -48.49
N PRO A 72 52.96 -35.40 -49.26
CA PRO A 72 53.30 -34.03 -48.92
C PRO A 72 52.44 -33.53 -47.75
N TRP A 73 53.03 -32.76 -46.84
CA TRP A 73 52.31 -32.17 -45.70
C TRP A 73 51.13 -31.29 -46.14
N GLN A 74 51.19 -30.69 -47.33
CA GLN A 74 50.17 -29.81 -47.91
C GLN A 74 48.78 -30.47 -47.97
N GLU A 75 48.73 -31.79 -48.14
CA GLU A 75 47.46 -32.54 -48.20
C GLU A 75 46.71 -32.59 -46.88
N PHE A 76 47.40 -32.38 -45.77
CA PHE A 76 46.86 -32.48 -44.42
C PHE A 76 46.65 -31.11 -43.77
N VAL A 77 47.22 -30.04 -44.31
CA VAL A 77 47.04 -28.68 -43.80
C VAL A 77 45.75 -28.06 -44.32
N HIS A 78 45.09 -27.24 -43.49
CA HIS A 78 43.91 -26.49 -43.88
C HIS A 78 44.20 -25.54 -45.06
N PRO A 79 43.32 -25.43 -46.07
CA PRO A 79 43.57 -24.60 -47.27
C PRO A 79 43.96 -23.16 -46.99
N GLU A 80 43.29 -22.50 -46.03
CA GLU A 80 43.62 -21.13 -45.63
C GLU A 80 45.03 -21.00 -45.00
N ASP A 81 45.55 -22.08 -44.41
CA ASP A 81 46.86 -22.08 -43.76
C ASP A 81 47.98 -22.51 -44.71
N HIS A 82 47.67 -22.87 -45.97
CA HIS A 82 48.66 -23.35 -46.96
C HIS A 82 49.75 -22.31 -47.22
N ALA A 83 49.37 -21.05 -47.45
CA ALA A 83 50.34 -19.98 -47.75
C ALA A 83 51.29 -19.73 -46.57
N ALA A 84 50.74 -19.61 -45.36
CA ALA A 84 51.53 -19.40 -44.14
C ALA A 84 52.44 -20.61 -43.83
N THR A 85 51.93 -21.83 -44.02
CA THR A 85 52.70 -23.06 -43.79
C THR A 85 53.80 -23.24 -44.83
N ALA A 86 53.55 -22.88 -46.10
CA ALA A 86 54.56 -22.89 -47.15
C ALA A 86 55.68 -21.88 -46.87
N ALA A 87 55.35 -20.69 -46.38
CA ALA A 87 56.35 -19.69 -45.98
C ALA A 87 57.22 -20.19 -44.81
N ALA A 88 56.59 -20.75 -43.77
CA ALA A 88 57.31 -21.33 -42.63
C ALA A 88 58.21 -22.51 -43.05
N SER A 89 57.72 -23.39 -43.92
CA SER A 89 58.47 -24.54 -44.44
C SER A 89 59.59 -24.11 -45.40
N GLY A 90 59.38 -23.06 -46.20
CA GLY A 90 60.39 -22.49 -47.11
C GLY A 90 61.58 -21.90 -46.35
N GLY A 91 61.34 -21.28 -45.19
CA GLY A 91 62.40 -20.88 -44.25
C GLY A 91 63.24 -22.08 -43.78
N ALA A 92 62.60 -23.22 -43.49
CA ALA A 92 63.32 -24.45 -43.13
C ALA A 92 64.22 -24.98 -44.26
N VAL A 93 63.80 -24.88 -45.52
CA VAL A 93 64.67 -25.17 -46.68
C VAL A 93 65.88 -24.22 -46.71
N ALA A 94 65.63 -22.94 -46.40
CA ALA A 94 66.66 -21.92 -46.21
C ALA A 94 67.50 -22.11 -44.93
N GLY A 95 67.27 -23.19 -44.17
CA GLY A 95 68.06 -23.58 -43.00
C GLY A 95 67.60 -22.92 -41.70
N GLU A 96 66.48 -22.20 -41.75
CA GLU A 96 65.90 -21.52 -40.59
C GLU A 96 65.10 -22.51 -39.73
N GLU A 97 65.20 -22.37 -38.42
CA GLU A 97 64.39 -23.18 -37.50
C GLU A 97 62.97 -22.60 -37.43
N VAL A 98 61.97 -23.48 -37.48
CA VAL A 98 60.57 -23.12 -37.23
C VAL A 98 60.32 -23.30 -35.74
N ARG A 99 59.81 -22.27 -35.06
CA ARG A 99 59.48 -22.33 -33.63
C ARG A 99 58.07 -21.79 -33.37
N GLY A 100 57.24 -22.59 -32.70
CA GLY A 100 55.90 -22.22 -32.26
C GLY A 100 54.93 -21.87 -33.39
N PHE A 101 55.17 -22.32 -34.62
CA PHE A 101 54.28 -22.04 -35.74
C PHE A 101 52.97 -22.81 -35.59
N VAL A 102 51.83 -22.14 -35.58
CA VAL A 102 50.54 -22.80 -35.36
C VAL A 102 49.72 -22.81 -36.63
N ASN A 103 49.24 -23.98 -37.04
CA ASN A 103 48.33 -24.15 -38.18
C ASN A 103 47.32 -25.28 -37.94
N ARG A 104 46.27 -25.32 -38.76
CA ARG A 104 45.22 -26.34 -38.69
C ARG A 104 45.57 -27.54 -39.56
N TRP A 105 45.43 -28.73 -38.98
CA TRP A 105 45.64 -30.02 -39.62
C TRP A 105 44.35 -30.83 -39.63
N ARG A 106 44.07 -31.46 -40.77
CA ARG A 106 42.87 -32.24 -40.99
C ARG A 106 42.97 -33.55 -40.22
N THR A 107 41.91 -33.95 -39.54
CA THR A 107 41.77 -35.31 -39.01
C THR A 107 41.22 -36.24 -40.09
N LYS A 108 41.44 -37.55 -39.96
CA LYS A 108 40.90 -38.56 -40.87
C LYS A 108 39.37 -38.53 -40.93
N GLU A 109 38.72 -38.16 -39.84
CA GLU A 109 37.26 -38.03 -39.73
C GLU A 109 36.71 -36.71 -40.30
N GLY A 110 37.58 -35.82 -40.80
CA GLY A 110 37.19 -34.59 -41.50
C GLY A 110 37.14 -33.33 -40.63
N GLY A 111 37.55 -33.39 -39.36
CA GLY A 111 37.71 -32.23 -38.48
C GLY A 111 39.08 -31.56 -38.60
N TRP A 112 39.34 -30.58 -37.74
CA TRP A 112 40.60 -29.83 -37.72
C TRP A 112 41.21 -29.81 -36.31
N ARG A 113 42.53 -29.97 -36.23
CA ARG A 113 43.32 -29.80 -35.02
C ARG A 113 44.32 -28.67 -35.21
N TRP A 114 44.44 -27.79 -34.22
CA TRP A 114 45.49 -26.79 -34.18
C TRP A 114 46.78 -27.42 -33.69
N LEU A 115 47.80 -27.45 -34.52
CA LEU A 115 49.11 -28.00 -34.16
C LEU A 115 50.13 -26.87 -34.05
N SER A 116 50.87 -26.85 -32.94
CA SER A 116 52.02 -25.96 -32.73
C SER A 116 53.31 -26.70 -33.09
N TRP A 117 53.99 -26.22 -34.12
CA TRP A 117 55.15 -26.84 -34.73
C TRP A 117 56.45 -26.21 -34.28
N ASN A 118 57.40 -27.09 -33.96
CA ASN A 118 58.83 -26.79 -33.96
C ASN A 118 59.50 -27.70 -34.99
N ALA A 119 60.28 -27.13 -35.92
CA ALA A 119 61.00 -27.90 -36.92
C ALA A 119 62.45 -27.44 -37.04
N GLN A 120 63.36 -28.42 -37.13
CA GLN A 120 64.79 -28.19 -37.31
C GLN A 120 65.26 -28.88 -38.60
N PRO A 121 65.74 -28.11 -39.58
CA PRO A 121 66.27 -28.68 -40.82
C PRO A 121 67.68 -29.26 -40.62
N ASP A 122 67.93 -30.43 -41.19
CA ASP A 122 69.25 -31.04 -41.35
C ASP A 122 69.57 -31.12 -42.85
N ARG A 123 70.39 -30.16 -43.30
CA ARG A 123 70.79 -30.03 -44.71
C ARG A 123 71.74 -31.12 -45.16
N THR A 124 72.51 -31.72 -44.25
CA THR A 124 73.46 -32.78 -44.59
C THR A 124 72.72 -34.07 -44.93
N LEU A 125 71.62 -34.33 -44.23
CA LEU A 125 70.76 -35.49 -44.48
C LEU A 125 69.59 -35.18 -45.43
N GLY A 126 69.38 -33.91 -45.77
CA GLY A 126 68.29 -33.46 -46.65
C GLY A 126 66.90 -33.66 -46.04
N VAL A 127 66.78 -33.58 -44.71
CA VAL A 127 65.53 -33.81 -43.98
C VAL A 127 65.22 -32.68 -43.01
N ALA A 128 63.95 -32.54 -42.62
CA ALA A 128 63.54 -31.73 -41.49
C ALA A 128 62.98 -32.62 -40.38
N TYR A 129 63.45 -32.41 -39.15
CA TYR A 129 62.89 -33.03 -37.95
C TYR A 129 61.84 -32.09 -37.37
N ALA A 130 60.60 -32.55 -37.27
CA ALA A 130 59.47 -31.75 -36.81
C ALA A 130 58.79 -32.41 -35.62
N VAL A 131 58.42 -31.57 -34.65
CA VAL A 131 57.59 -31.94 -33.50
C VAL A 131 56.39 -31.01 -33.47
N ALA A 132 55.19 -31.58 -33.41
CA ALA A 132 53.92 -30.87 -33.30
C ALA A 132 53.21 -31.25 -32.02
N ARG A 133 52.74 -30.24 -31.27
CA ARG A 133 51.81 -30.42 -30.16
C ARG A 133 50.40 -30.06 -30.58
N ASP A 134 49.42 -30.89 -30.26
CA ASP A 134 48.01 -30.52 -30.37
C ASP A 134 47.68 -29.46 -29.31
N VAL A 135 47.30 -28.27 -29.76
CA VAL A 135 46.91 -27.13 -28.91
C VAL A 135 45.43 -26.76 -29.11
N THR A 136 44.63 -27.67 -29.68
CA THR A 136 43.21 -27.43 -29.97
C THR A 136 42.43 -27.15 -28.69
N GLY A 137 42.57 -28.02 -27.68
CA GLY A 137 41.81 -27.93 -26.43
C GLY A 137 42.12 -26.66 -25.64
N GLU A 138 43.39 -26.26 -25.56
CA GLU A 138 43.81 -25.04 -24.87
C GLU A 138 43.28 -23.78 -25.56
N ARG A 139 43.25 -23.78 -26.91
CA ARG A 139 42.73 -22.65 -27.68
C ARG A 139 41.22 -22.54 -27.55
N GLU A 140 40.49 -23.65 -27.63
CA GLU A 140 39.04 -23.70 -27.43
C GLU A 140 38.68 -23.23 -26.01
N ALA A 141 39.37 -23.73 -24.98
CA ALA A 141 39.17 -23.31 -23.59
C ALA A 141 39.49 -21.82 -23.39
N ALA A 142 40.59 -21.32 -23.97
CA ALA A 142 40.93 -19.90 -23.89
C ALA A 142 39.90 -19.01 -24.60
N GLN A 143 39.34 -19.45 -25.72
CA GLN A 143 38.28 -18.72 -26.41
C GLN A 143 36.98 -18.72 -25.62
N GLN A 144 36.58 -19.86 -25.05
CA GLN A 144 35.40 -19.96 -24.18
C GLN A 144 35.54 -19.06 -22.95
N LEU A 145 36.71 -19.07 -22.30
CA LEU A 145 36.96 -18.22 -21.14
C LEU A 145 36.90 -16.73 -21.47
N ARG A 146 37.43 -16.33 -22.65
CA ARG A 146 37.32 -14.94 -23.11
C ARG A 146 35.87 -14.54 -23.34
N ALA A 147 35.10 -15.37 -24.04
CA ALA A 147 33.68 -15.11 -24.28
C ALA A 147 32.90 -15.01 -22.95
N ALA A 148 33.13 -15.93 -22.01
CA ALA A 148 32.49 -15.91 -20.70
C ALA A 148 32.87 -14.68 -19.86
N ASN A 149 34.14 -14.24 -19.91
CA ASN A 149 34.58 -13.02 -19.23
C ASN A 149 33.97 -11.75 -19.83
N GLU A 150 33.83 -11.70 -21.16
CA GLU A 150 33.16 -10.59 -21.85
C GLU A 150 31.68 -10.52 -21.48
N GLU A 151 30.99 -11.67 -21.44
CA GLU A 151 29.58 -11.76 -21.02
C GLU A 151 29.41 -11.34 -19.55
N LEU A 152 30.28 -11.83 -18.66
CA LEU A 152 30.24 -11.46 -17.24
C LEU A 152 30.53 -9.96 -17.02
N ALA A 153 31.44 -9.37 -17.80
CA ALA A 153 31.72 -7.94 -17.73
C ALA A 153 30.49 -7.10 -18.11
N ALA A 154 29.80 -7.48 -19.20
CA ALA A 154 28.57 -6.81 -19.62
C ALA A 154 27.46 -6.92 -18.56
N MET A 155 27.27 -8.12 -17.98
CA MET A 155 26.27 -8.34 -16.92
C MET A 155 26.58 -7.55 -15.65
N ASN A 156 27.86 -7.43 -15.27
CA ASN A 156 28.27 -6.63 -14.12
C ASN A 156 28.04 -5.13 -14.33
N GLU A 157 28.25 -4.64 -15.55
CA GLU A 157 27.97 -3.24 -15.89
C GLU A 157 26.46 -2.93 -15.82
N GLU A 158 25.63 -3.83 -16.36
CA GLU A 158 24.17 -3.71 -16.24
C GLU A 158 23.71 -3.76 -14.77
N LEU A 159 24.26 -4.67 -13.98
CA LEU A 159 23.94 -4.78 -12.55
C LEU A 159 24.38 -3.55 -11.76
N ALA A 160 25.53 -2.94 -12.11
CA ALA A 160 25.99 -1.71 -11.48
C ALA A 160 25.03 -0.54 -11.76
N SER A 161 24.61 -0.38 -13.03
CA SER A 161 23.61 0.64 -13.41
C SER A 161 22.29 0.43 -12.65
N SER A 162 21.79 -0.80 -12.60
CA SER A 162 20.54 -1.11 -11.89
C SER A 162 20.64 -0.85 -10.37
N ASN A 163 21.79 -1.14 -9.76
CA ASN A 163 22.02 -0.87 -8.35
C ASN A 163 22.08 0.64 -8.05
N GLU A 164 22.68 1.44 -8.94
CA GLU A 164 22.70 2.90 -8.79
C GLU A 164 21.28 3.49 -8.87
N GLU A 165 20.45 3.02 -9.81
CA GLU A 165 19.04 3.43 -9.92
C GLU A 165 18.23 3.06 -8.66
N LEU A 166 18.42 1.85 -8.14
CA LEU A 166 17.77 1.41 -6.91
C LEU A 166 18.22 2.23 -5.69
N ALA A 167 19.49 2.61 -5.62
CA ALA A 167 20.01 3.45 -4.54
C ALA A 167 19.37 4.85 -4.57
N ALA A 168 19.29 5.48 -5.74
CA ALA A 168 18.64 6.78 -5.91
C ALA A 168 17.13 6.72 -5.54
N MET A 169 16.42 5.69 -6.01
CA MET A 169 15.01 5.49 -5.68
C MET A 169 14.78 5.27 -4.17
N ASN A 170 15.67 4.51 -3.52
CA ASN A 170 15.58 4.30 -2.07
C ASN A 170 15.83 5.59 -1.28
N GLU A 171 16.75 6.45 -1.72
CA GLU A 171 17.01 7.75 -1.09
C GLU A 171 15.79 8.67 -1.21
N GLU A 172 15.19 8.75 -2.41
CA GLU A 172 13.96 9.52 -2.64
C GLU A 172 12.79 9.00 -1.80
N MET A 173 12.58 7.68 -1.77
CA MET A 173 11.53 7.06 -0.97
C MET A 173 11.75 7.29 0.54
N THR A 174 13.00 7.28 1.00
CA THR A 174 13.32 7.56 2.42
C THR A 174 12.97 9.01 2.77
N SER A 175 13.35 9.97 1.92
CA SER A 175 12.99 11.38 2.12
C SER A 175 11.47 11.59 2.13
N SER A 176 10.75 10.98 1.18
CA SER A 176 9.29 11.05 1.14
C SER A 176 8.63 10.44 2.39
N ASN A 177 9.17 9.32 2.90
CA ASN A 177 8.68 8.70 4.13
C ASN A 177 8.88 9.59 5.36
N GLU A 178 10.03 10.27 5.47
CA GLU A 178 10.29 11.21 6.57
C GLU A 178 9.30 12.40 6.55
N GLU A 179 9.01 12.94 5.36
CA GLU A 179 8.01 14.00 5.20
C GLU A 179 6.60 13.55 5.60
N LEU A 180 6.19 12.35 5.16
CA LEU A 180 4.90 11.76 5.51
C LEU A 180 4.76 11.56 7.02
N VAL A 181 5.80 11.06 7.69
CA VAL A 181 5.80 10.89 9.14
C VAL A 181 5.65 12.23 9.85
N ALA A 182 6.35 13.28 9.39
CA ALA A 182 6.23 14.62 9.96
C ALA A 182 4.83 15.22 9.76
N GLU A 183 4.21 15.01 8.60
CA GLU A 183 2.82 15.44 8.34
C GLU A 183 1.83 14.70 9.23
N MET A 184 1.97 13.38 9.39
CA MET A 184 1.12 12.58 10.28
C MET A 184 1.20 13.07 11.73
N GLN A 185 2.39 13.41 12.22
CA GLN A 185 2.56 13.98 13.57
C GLN A 185 1.89 15.36 13.69
N ARG A 186 2.06 16.24 12.71
CA ARG A 186 1.39 17.56 12.68
C ARG A 186 -0.13 17.41 12.70
N ARG A 187 -0.67 16.47 11.93
CA ARG A 187 -2.10 16.18 11.92
C ARG A 187 -2.61 15.64 13.27
N SER A 188 -1.90 14.67 13.86
CA SER A 188 -2.28 14.10 15.16
C SER A 188 -2.36 15.17 16.26
N THR A 189 -1.36 16.04 16.34
CA THR A 189 -1.35 17.13 17.33
C THR A 189 -2.45 18.16 17.10
N ALA A 190 -2.81 18.44 15.84
CA ALA A 190 -3.94 19.32 15.52
C ALA A 190 -5.29 18.69 15.92
N GLU A 191 -5.48 17.38 15.68
CA GLU A 191 -6.68 16.66 16.08
C GLU A 191 -6.86 16.62 17.59
N GLU A 192 -5.79 16.41 18.36
CA GLU A 192 -5.81 16.48 19.83
C GLU A 192 -6.20 17.87 20.33
N ARG A 193 -5.62 18.95 19.77
CA ARG A 193 -6.00 20.32 20.12
C ARG A 193 -7.47 20.62 19.80
N LEU A 194 -7.96 20.12 18.67
CA LEU A 194 -9.36 20.30 18.29
C LEU A 194 -10.29 19.57 19.26
N ARG A 195 -9.97 18.33 19.63
CA ARG A 195 -10.73 17.57 20.63
C ARG A 195 -10.74 18.26 22.00
N ALA A 196 -9.59 18.78 22.45
CA ALA A 196 -9.52 19.53 23.70
C ALA A 196 -10.39 20.79 23.65
N SER A 197 -10.34 21.56 22.55
CA SER A 197 -11.18 22.74 22.37
C SER A 197 -12.68 22.42 22.29
N LEU A 198 -13.05 21.30 21.66
CA LEU A 198 -14.44 20.84 21.63
C LEU A 198 -14.94 20.50 23.04
N ALA A 199 -14.16 19.74 23.81
CA ALA A 199 -14.50 19.39 25.19
C ALA A 199 -14.66 20.65 26.08
N GLU A 200 -13.77 21.63 25.93
CA GLU A 200 -13.89 22.91 26.63
C GLU A 200 -15.19 23.65 26.27
N LYS A 201 -15.52 23.72 24.98
CA LYS A 201 -16.76 24.35 24.50
C LYS A 201 -18.01 23.65 25.02
N GLU A 202 -18.02 22.32 25.09
CA GLU A 202 -19.14 21.55 25.65
C GLU A 202 -19.37 21.85 27.13
N VAL A 203 -18.29 21.94 27.93
CA VAL A 203 -18.37 22.32 29.34
C VAL A 203 -18.90 23.74 29.50
N LEU A 204 -18.39 24.69 28.69
CA LEU A 204 -18.86 26.07 28.69
C LEU A 204 -20.35 26.17 28.33
N LEU A 205 -20.81 25.42 27.33
CA LEU A 205 -22.23 25.38 26.98
C LEU A 205 -23.07 24.87 28.16
N LYS A 206 -22.69 23.74 28.79
CA LYS A 206 -23.38 23.22 29.97
C LYS A 206 -23.46 24.25 31.12
N GLU A 207 -22.36 24.97 31.37
CA GLU A 207 -22.33 26.04 32.39
C GLU A 207 -23.26 27.21 32.05
N ILE A 208 -23.32 27.64 30.78
CA ILE A 208 -24.29 28.66 30.32
C ILE A 208 -25.71 28.19 30.63
N HIS A 209 -26.03 26.93 30.36
CA HIS A 209 -27.38 26.42 30.58
C HIS A 209 -27.77 26.37 32.05
N HIS A 210 -26.83 25.98 32.93
CA HIS A 210 -27.02 26.06 34.37
C HIS A 210 -27.24 27.51 34.83
N ARG A 211 -26.48 28.48 34.30
CA ARG A 211 -26.65 29.90 34.63
C ARG A 211 -27.97 30.46 34.14
N VAL A 212 -28.43 30.10 32.94
CA VAL A 212 -29.74 30.50 32.42
C VAL A 212 -30.84 30.00 33.35
N LYS A 213 -30.80 28.72 33.75
CA LYS A 213 -31.74 28.17 34.74
C LYS A 213 -31.71 28.94 36.06
N ASN A 214 -30.53 29.19 36.61
CA ASN A 214 -30.38 29.93 37.88
C ASN A 214 -30.91 31.36 37.76
N ASN A 215 -30.63 32.06 36.65
CA ASN A 215 -31.12 33.41 36.41
C ASN A 215 -32.65 33.44 36.31
N LEU A 216 -33.26 32.49 35.59
CA LEU A 216 -34.72 32.35 35.53
C LEU A 216 -35.31 32.12 36.92
N GLN A 217 -34.67 31.30 37.77
CA GLN A 217 -35.12 31.08 39.15
C GLN A 217 -35.03 32.36 40.01
N VAL A 218 -33.97 33.15 39.88
CA VAL A 218 -33.83 34.43 40.58
C VAL A 218 -34.92 35.41 40.16
N VAL A 219 -35.17 35.55 38.85
CA VAL A 219 -36.25 36.43 38.35
C VAL A 219 -37.61 35.95 38.85
N SER A 220 -37.87 34.64 38.81
CA SER A 220 -39.10 34.06 39.37
C SER A 220 -39.27 34.35 40.86
N SER A 221 -38.18 34.38 41.63
CA SER A 221 -38.21 34.64 43.07
C SER A 221 -38.47 36.11 43.37
N LEU A 222 -37.84 37.01 42.60
CA LEU A 222 -38.08 38.46 42.69
C LEU A 222 -39.54 38.82 42.33
N LEU A 223 -40.09 38.23 41.27
CA LEU A 223 -41.49 38.40 40.92
C LEU A 223 -42.43 37.88 42.03
N GLY A 224 -42.10 36.75 42.65
CA GLY A 224 -42.86 36.23 43.79
C GLY A 224 -42.84 37.15 45.01
N LEU A 225 -41.68 37.74 45.33
CA LEU A 225 -41.55 38.73 46.41
C LEU A 225 -42.33 40.01 46.09
N GLN A 226 -42.27 40.50 44.84
CA GLN A 226 -43.03 41.67 44.40
C GLN A 226 -44.54 41.40 44.45
N ALA A 227 -44.98 40.21 44.03
CA ALA A 227 -46.38 39.80 44.11
C ALA A 227 -46.90 39.91 45.55
N GLY A 228 -46.13 39.48 46.56
CA GLY A 228 -46.52 39.58 47.97
C GLY A 228 -46.71 41.01 48.50
N THR A 229 -46.31 42.04 47.75
CA THR A 229 -46.50 43.46 48.09
C THR A 229 -47.65 44.12 47.34
N VAL A 230 -48.29 43.41 46.41
CA VAL A 230 -49.39 43.92 45.60
C VAL A 230 -50.72 43.63 46.30
N GLU A 231 -51.55 44.65 46.47
CA GLU A 231 -52.89 44.52 47.09
C GLU A 231 -53.99 44.24 46.06
N ASP A 232 -53.82 44.71 44.81
CA ASP A 232 -54.81 44.54 43.75
C ASP A 232 -54.86 43.08 43.25
N PRO A 233 -55.99 42.36 43.41
CA PRO A 233 -56.14 40.97 42.96
C PRO A 233 -55.90 40.77 41.45
N ALA A 234 -56.22 41.77 40.62
CA ALA A 234 -55.99 41.68 39.18
C ALA A 234 -54.50 41.72 38.86
N VAL A 235 -53.76 42.59 39.55
CA VAL A 235 -52.30 42.72 39.38
C VAL A 235 -51.57 41.52 39.97
N LEU A 236 -52.01 40.99 41.12
CA LEU A 236 -51.51 39.74 41.70
C LEU A 236 -51.61 38.57 40.70
N THR A 237 -52.73 38.46 39.99
CA THR A 237 -52.95 37.42 38.98
C THR A 237 -51.94 37.54 37.84
N LEU A 238 -51.66 38.75 37.36
CA LEU A 238 -50.64 39.01 36.33
C LEU A 238 -49.23 38.61 36.79
N PHE A 239 -48.88 38.88 38.05
CA PHE A 239 -47.59 38.45 38.62
C PHE A 239 -47.48 36.93 38.72
N GLU A 240 -48.54 36.25 39.18
CA GLU A 240 -48.59 34.78 39.25
C GLU A 240 -48.50 34.15 37.86
N GLU A 241 -49.12 34.73 36.85
CA GLU A 241 -48.97 34.32 35.44
C GLU A 241 -47.53 34.48 34.94
N GLY A 242 -46.90 35.63 35.21
CA GLY A 242 -45.49 35.87 34.87
C GLY A 242 -44.54 34.88 35.55
N LYS A 243 -44.74 34.61 36.84
CA LYS A 243 -43.97 33.62 37.61
C LYS A 243 -44.09 32.22 37.01
N ASN A 244 -45.31 31.77 36.72
CA ASN A 244 -45.57 30.46 36.14
C ASN A 244 -44.91 30.28 34.76
N ARG A 245 -44.83 31.36 33.97
CA ARG A 245 -44.14 31.36 32.67
C ARG A 245 -42.63 31.22 32.79
N ILE A 246 -42.01 31.96 33.69
CA ILE A 246 -40.57 31.85 33.93
C ILE A 246 -40.21 30.45 34.45
N ALA A 247 -41.03 29.90 35.35
CA ALA A 247 -40.87 28.53 35.83
C ALA A 247 -40.97 27.50 34.69
N SER A 248 -41.89 27.72 33.75
CA SER A 248 -42.07 26.86 32.59
C SER A 248 -40.93 26.97 31.57
N MET A 249 -40.41 28.18 31.32
CA MET A 249 -39.21 28.38 30.50
C MET A 249 -38.00 27.67 31.10
N ALA A 250 -37.82 27.74 32.42
CA ALA A 250 -36.75 27.03 33.10
C ALA A 250 -36.88 25.50 32.98
N LEU A 251 -38.11 24.98 32.95
CA LEU A 251 -38.43 23.56 32.81
C LEU A 251 -38.17 23.04 31.38
N VAL A 252 -38.61 23.78 30.37
CA VAL A 252 -38.26 23.52 28.96
C VAL A 252 -36.74 23.50 28.77
N HIS A 253 -36.07 24.50 29.33
CA HIS A 253 -34.63 24.63 29.23
C HIS A 253 -33.87 23.52 29.99
N GLU A 254 -34.37 23.07 31.14
CA GLU A 254 -33.80 21.92 31.87
C GLU A 254 -33.92 20.61 31.08
N GLU A 255 -35.06 20.38 30.43
CA GLU A 255 -35.30 19.11 29.74
C GLU A 255 -34.53 19.00 28.42
N LEU A 256 -34.36 20.12 27.70
CA LEU A 256 -33.62 20.15 26.43
C LEU A 256 -32.11 19.95 26.60
N TYR A 257 -31.54 20.43 27.71
CA TYR A 257 -30.09 20.40 27.93
C TYR A 257 -29.61 19.23 28.80
N ARG A 258 -30.54 18.34 29.18
CA ARG A 258 -30.23 17.08 29.87
C ARG A 258 -29.86 15.95 28.92
N SER A 259 -30.16 16.07 27.62
CA SER A 259 -29.79 15.08 26.61
C SER A 259 -28.34 15.28 26.13
N ASP A 260 -27.62 14.18 25.91
CA ASP A 260 -26.23 14.20 25.45
C ASP A 260 -26.06 14.72 24.01
N ASP A 261 -27.13 14.70 23.19
CA ASP A 261 -27.12 15.21 21.81
C ASP A 261 -28.02 16.45 21.67
N LEU A 262 -27.39 17.62 21.72
CA LEU A 262 -28.05 18.92 21.53
C LEU A 262 -28.34 19.22 20.05
N SER A 263 -27.71 18.51 19.11
CA SER A 263 -27.93 18.76 17.68
C SER A 263 -29.28 18.19 17.20
N ARG A 264 -29.81 17.18 17.90
CA ARG A 264 -31.04 16.47 17.57
C ARG A 264 -31.87 16.13 18.81
N VAL A 265 -32.87 16.97 19.09
CA VAL A 265 -33.84 16.77 20.17
C VAL A 265 -34.97 15.84 19.71
N GLY A 266 -35.10 14.68 20.35
CA GLY A 266 -36.22 13.76 20.13
C GLY A 266 -37.54 14.30 20.71
N LEU A 267 -38.45 14.78 19.85
CA LEU A 267 -39.69 15.45 20.22
C LEU A 267 -40.63 14.57 21.06
N ARG A 268 -40.68 13.26 20.77
CA ARG A 268 -41.46 12.28 21.56
C ARG A 268 -41.08 12.30 23.02
N GLN A 269 -39.78 12.08 23.31
CA GLN A 269 -39.28 11.99 24.68
C GLN A 269 -39.41 13.33 25.39
N TYR A 270 -39.14 14.41 24.65
CA TYR A 270 -39.22 15.77 25.16
C TYR A 270 -40.65 16.15 25.59
N LEU A 271 -41.64 16.00 24.70
CA LEU A 271 -43.03 16.36 25.01
C LEU A 271 -43.68 15.43 26.03
N ASP A 272 -43.37 14.12 26.02
CA ASP A 272 -43.90 13.19 27.03
C ASP A 272 -43.54 13.64 28.45
N LYS A 273 -42.26 13.97 28.69
CA LYS A 273 -41.80 14.45 29.99
C LYS A 273 -42.37 15.82 30.34
N LEU A 274 -42.39 16.76 29.40
CA LEU A 274 -42.94 18.11 29.59
C LEU A 274 -44.41 18.04 30.04
N VAL A 275 -45.24 17.35 29.25
CA VAL A 275 -46.70 17.31 29.46
C VAL A 275 -47.05 16.59 30.77
N ARG A 276 -46.39 15.47 31.08
CA ARG A 276 -46.60 14.74 32.35
C ARG A 276 -46.23 15.58 33.56
N ARG A 277 -45.13 16.34 33.49
CA ARG A 277 -44.69 17.22 34.57
C ARG A 277 -45.66 18.38 34.80
N LEU A 278 -46.21 18.96 33.73
CA LEU A 278 -47.25 19.99 33.82
C LEU A 278 -48.53 19.47 34.44
N ALA A 279 -49.03 18.31 33.97
CA ALA A 279 -50.22 17.69 34.54
C ALA A 279 -50.06 17.42 36.05
N GLY A 280 -48.91 16.86 36.47
CA GLY A 280 -48.65 16.60 37.89
C GLY A 280 -48.50 17.87 38.75
N SER A 281 -48.11 19.00 38.17
CA SER A 281 -47.91 20.26 38.91
C SER A 281 -49.16 21.14 38.97
N LEU A 282 -50.01 21.10 37.94
CA LEU A 282 -51.10 22.05 37.75
C LEU A 282 -52.49 21.45 38.03
N ALA A 283 -52.66 20.13 37.94
CA ALA A 283 -53.96 19.50 38.14
C ALA A 283 -54.41 19.40 39.62
N GLY A 284 -53.48 19.58 40.57
CA GLY A 284 -53.78 19.40 41.99
C GLY A 284 -54.35 18.00 42.27
N ASP A 285 -55.51 17.93 42.91
CA ASP A 285 -56.22 16.68 43.22
C ASP A 285 -57.12 16.18 42.07
N ALA A 286 -57.27 16.94 40.98
CA ALA A 286 -58.11 16.56 39.85
C ALA A 286 -57.47 15.45 39.02
N ALA A 287 -58.28 14.51 38.53
CA ALA A 287 -57.81 13.43 37.68
C ALA A 287 -57.58 13.92 36.25
N VAL A 288 -56.38 13.71 35.70
CA VAL A 288 -56.07 14.04 34.29
C VAL A 288 -55.94 12.75 33.49
N ASP A 289 -56.85 12.52 32.55
CA ASP A 289 -56.72 11.46 31.55
C ASP A 289 -55.79 11.94 30.42
N LEU A 290 -54.55 11.46 30.45
CA LEU A 290 -53.46 11.90 29.57
C LEU A 290 -53.31 10.97 28.37
N VAL A 291 -53.64 11.48 27.18
CA VAL A 291 -53.52 10.74 25.91
C VAL A 291 -52.40 11.34 25.08
N LEU A 292 -51.29 10.62 24.95
CA LEU A 292 -50.11 11.05 24.21
C LEU A 292 -49.90 10.15 22.98
N ASP A 293 -50.10 10.71 21.79
CA ASP A 293 -49.80 10.06 20.51
C ASP A 293 -48.70 10.85 19.79
N LEU A 294 -47.48 10.65 20.25
CA LEU A 294 -46.34 11.44 19.81
C LEU A 294 -45.61 10.68 18.69
N GLY A 295 -45.27 11.35 17.59
CA GLY A 295 -44.47 10.79 16.49
C GLY A 295 -42.98 10.75 16.82
N ASP A 296 -42.23 9.90 16.11
CA ASP A 296 -40.76 9.91 16.18
C ASP A 296 -40.19 11.03 15.29
N ILE A 297 -39.97 12.20 15.88
CA ILE A 297 -39.57 13.44 15.19
C ILE A 297 -38.36 14.02 15.91
N HIS A 298 -37.36 14.46 15.16
CA HIS A 298 -36.15 15.08 15.70
C HIS A 298 -36.10 16.55 15.28
N LEU A 299 -35.98 17.46 16.25
CA LEU A 299 -35.87 18.90 16.01
C LEU A 299 -34.48 19.40 16.41
N ASN A 300 -33.99 20.47 15.78
CA ASN A 300 -32.87 21.23 16.34
C ASN A 300 -33.33 22.09 17.53
N VAL A 301 -32.39 22.59 18.34
CA VAL A 301 -32.71 23.40 19.54
C VAL A 301 -33.54 24.63 19.20
N ASP A 302 -33.21 25.33 18.11
CA ASP A 302 -33.88 26.56 17.67
C ASP A 302 -35.37 26.35 17.36
N THR A 303 -35.76 25.12 17.03
CA THR A 303 -37.16 24.73 16.79
C THR A 303 -37.78 24.05 18.02
N ALA A 304 -36.99 23.30 18.80
CA ALA A 304 -37.45 22.57 19.97
C ALA A 304 -37.86 23.49 21.14
N ILE A 305 -37.10 24.56 21.38
CA ILE A 305 -37.43 25.56 22.41
C ILE A 305 -38.80 26.21 22.14
N PRO A 306 -39.03 26.89 20.99
CA PRO A 306 -40.31 27.54 20.75
C PRO A 306 -41.48 26.55 20.67
N CYS A 307 -41.26 25.34 20.12
CA CYS A 307 -42.27 24.28 20.11
C CYS A 307 -42.68 23.86 21.54
N GLY A 308 -41.71 23.63 22.43
CA GLY A 308 -42.01 23.24 23.80
C GLY A 308 -42.67 24.34 24.62
N LEU A 309 -42.27 25.60 24.44
CA LEU A 309 -42.94 26.74 25.08
C LEU A 309 -44.39 26.88 24.60
N LEU A 310 -44.65 26.68 23.31
CA LEU A 310 -45.99 26.71 22.76
C LEU A 310 -46.87 25.59 23.34
N VAL A 311 -46.36 24.35 23.36
CA VAL A 311 -47.07 23.22 23.99
C VAL A 311 -47.32 23.51 25.47
N ASN A 312 -46.35 24.08 26.17
CA ASN A 312 -46.49 24.42 27.58
C ASN A 312 -47.65 25.41 27.82
N GLU A 313 -47.75 26.48 27.05
CA GLU A 313 -48.84 27.45 27.20
C GLU A 313 -50.20 26.81 26.88
N LEU A 314 -50.29 26.03 25.79
CA LEU A 314 -51.53 25.36 25.41
C LEU A 314 -51.99 24.34 26.46
N VAL A 315 -51.06 23.52 26.98
CA VAL A 315 -51.34 22.54 28.04
C VAL A 315 -51.69 23.23 29.35
N THR A 316 -51.00 24.31 29.70
CA THR A 316 -51.31 25.10 30.91
C THR A 316 -52.73 25.67 30.82
N ASN A 317 -53.11 26.20 29.66
CA ASN A 317 -54.46 26.71 29.41
C ASN A 317 -55.51 25.60 29.50
N ALA A 318 -55.24 24.44 28.88
CA ALA A 318 -56.11 23.27 28.95
C ALA A 318 -56.31 22.78 30.40
N LEU A 319 -55.25 22.75 31.21
CA LEU A 319 -55.37 22.31 32.61
C LEU A 319 -56.07 23.36 33.47
N LYS A 320 -55.73 24.65 33.36
CA LYS A 320 -56.35 25.72 34.17
C LYS A 320 -57.81 25.98 33.81
N HIS A 321 -58.10 26.08 32.51
CA HIS A 321 -59.43 26.46 32.01
C HIS A 321 -60.29 25.25 31.62
N GLY A 322 -59.69 24.14 31.18
CA GLY A 322 -60.41 22.93 30.83
C GLY A 322 -60.97 22.17 32.05
N LEU A 323 -60.28 22.26 33.20
CA LEU A 323 -60.83 21.79 34.47
C LEU A 323 -62.04 22.63 34.89
N ALA A 324 -61.93 23.96 34.94
CA ALA A 324 -63.04 24.87 35.34
C ALA A 324 -63.81 24.41 36.61
N GLY A 325 -63.12 23.80 37.58
CA GLY A 325 -63.73 23.25 38.81
C GLY A 325 -64.27 21.81 38.70
N ARG A 326 -64.05 21.12 37.58
CA ARG A 326 -64.38 19.69 37.37
C ARG A 326 -63.39 18.78 38.12
N ALA A 327 -63.86 17.58 38.46
CA ALA A 327 -63.04 16.55 39.11
C ALA A 327 -62.09 15.83 38.14
N ALA A 328 -62.35 15.91 36.83
CA ALA A 328 -61.51 15.30 35.80
C ALA A 328 -61.51 16.11 34.50
N VAL A 329 -60.42 16.02 33.75
CA VAL A 329 -60.26 16.54 32.39
C VAL A 329 -59.47 15.54 31.56
N ARG A 330 -59.82 15.39 30.29
CA ARG A 330 -59.02 14.63 29.32
C ARG A 330 -58.15 15.59 28.54
N LEU A 331 -56.84 15.35 28.55
CA LEU A 331 -55.85 16.11 27.80
C LEU A 331 -55.20 15.22 26.74
N GLU A 332 -55.24 15.65 25.50
CA GLU A 332 -54.66 14.96 24.36
C GLU A 332 -53.54 15.80 23.73
N VAL A 333 -52.38 15.18 23.53
CA VAL A 333 -51.29 15.77 22.74
C VAL A 333 -50.88 14.79 21.65
N ARG A 334 -50.95 15.23 20.40
CA ARG A 334 -50.56 14.42 19.25
C ARG A 334 -49.50 15.11 18.41
N THR A 335 -48.51 14.35 17.93
CA THR A 335 -47.56 14.82 16.94
C THR A 335 -47.38 13.82 15.82
N ARG A 336 -47.23 14.31 14.58
CA ARG A 336 -46.90 13.47 13.41
C ARG A 336 -46.07 14.26 12.42
N LEU A 337 -45.29 13.55 11.63
CA LEU A 337 -44.53 14.11 10.52
C LEU A 337 -45.22 13.72 9.22
N ASP A 338 -45.58 14.71 8.40
CA ASP A 338 -46.18 14.48 7.09
C ASP A 338 -45.53 15.40 6.06
N GLN A 339 -45.03 14.81 4.96
CA GLN A 339 -44.38 15.53 3.86
C GLN A 339 -43.32 16.58 4.29
N GLY A 340 -42.56 16.30 5.35
CA GLY A 340 -41.54 17.23 5.87
C GLY A 340 -42.10 18.39 6.71
N ARG A 341 -43.39 18.37 7.07
CA ARG A 341 -44.02 19.28 8.03
C ARG A 341 -44.41 18.52 9.29
N VAL A 342 -44.15 19.13 10.44
CA VAL A 342 -44.56 18.63 11.74
C VAL A 342 -45.95 19.16 12.03
N PHE A 343 -46.87 18.24 12.30
CA PHE A 343 -48.19 18.54 12.83
C PHE A 343 -48.17 18.27 14.34
N LEU A 344 -48.64 19.24 15.12
CA LEU A 344 -48.79 19.20 16.56
C LEU A 344 -50.23 19.57 16.90
N ARG A 345 -50.88 18.79 17.76
CA ARG A 345 -52.24 19.05 18.25
C ARG A 345 -52.28 18.96 19.76
N VAL A 346 -52.90 19.94 20.42
CA VAL A 346 -53.18 19.94 21.85
C VAL A 346 -54.69 20.15 22.02
N ALA A 347 -55.36 19.23 22.70
CA ALA A 347 -56.81 19.29 22.88
C ALA A 347 -57.26 18.87 24.28
N ASP A 348 -58.34 19.49 24.76
CA ASP A 348 -59.04 19.13 25.99
C ASP A 348 -60.55 18.98 25.80
N ASP A 349 -61.20 18.28 26.72
CA ASP A 349 -62.66 18.08 26.76
C ASP A 349 -63.39 19.07 27.68
N GLY A 350 -62.78 20.23 27.93
CA GLY A 350 -63.29 21.30 28.77
C GLY A 350 -64.50 22.06 28.17
N PRO A 351 -64.82 23.25 28.70
CA PRO A 351 -65.95 24.06 28.22
C PRO A 351 -65.73 24.63 26.81
N GLY A 352 -64.51 24.53 26.28
CA GLY A 352 -64.12 25.01 24.97
C GLY A 352 -63.70 26.47 24.93
N PHE A 353 -63.20 26.89 23.77
CA PHE A 353 -62.74 28.27 23.57
C PHE A 353 -63.94 29.20 23.34
N PRO A 354 -64.04 30.36 24.02
CA PRO A 354 -65.18 31.25 23.86
C PRO A 354 -65.35 31.74 22.41
N ALA A 355 -66.51 31.47 21.81
CA ALA A 355 -66.80 31.78 20.40
C ALA A 355 -66.75 33.28 20.03
N GLN A 356 -66.73 34.15 21.03
CA GLN A 356 -66.70 35.62 20.88
C GLN A 356 -65.28 36.18 20.89
N ILE A 357 -64.26 35.36 21.17
CA ILE A 357 -62.87 35.78 21.31
C ILE A 357 -62.10 35.30 20.07
N ASP A 358 -61.52 36.23 19.33
CA ASP A 358 -60.52 35.89 18.32
C ASP A 358 -59.19 35.63 19.02
N PHE A 359 -58.73 34.37 19.01
CA PHE A 359 -57.48 33.98 19.64
C PHE A 359 -56.25 34.68 19.03
N ARG A 360 -56.34 35.17 17.78
CA ARG A 360 -55.25 35.91 17.12
C ARG A 360 -55.19 37.39 17.52
N GLY A 361 -56.26 37.92 18.09
CA GLY A 361 -56.40 39.32 18.50
C GLY A 361 -56.61 39.55 19.99
N THR A 362 -56.35 38.55 20.85
CA THR A 362 -56.61 38.68 22.29
C THR A 362 -55.62 39.62 23.00
N GLU A 363 -56.08 40.27 24.06
CA GLU A 363 -55.21 40.92 25.05
C GLU A 363 -54.53 39.92 26.00
N SER A 364 -54.87 38.63 25.92
CA SER A 364 -54.23 37.62 26.76
C SER A 364 -52.77 37.45 26.34
N LEU A 365 -51.86 37.77 27.27
CA LEU A 365 -50.43 37.60 27.06
C LEU A 365 -50.09 36.12 26.77
N GLY A 366 -50.88 35.20 27.33
CA GLY A 366 -50.99 33.77 27.02
C GLY A 366 -50.94 33.48 25.53
N MET A 367 -52.00 33.91 24.86
CA MET A 367 -52.22 33.59 23.46
C MET A 367 -51.33 34.41 22.52
N GLN A 368 -50.95 35.64 22.89
CA GLN A 368 -49.96 36.41 22.13
C GLN A 368 -48.63 35.66 22.02
N LEU A 369 -48.18 35.01 23.10
CA LEU A 369 -46.98 34.18 23.09
C LEU A 369 -47.15 32.96 22.17
N VAL A 370 -48.29 32.27 22.23
CA VAL A 370 -48.58 31.12 21.36
C VAL A 370 -48.53 31.52 19.88
N VAL A 371 -49.12 32.66 19.51
CA VAL A 371 -49.10 33.19 18.13
C VAL A 371 -47.66 33.53 17.71
N HIS A 372 -46.91 34.26 18.53
CA HIS A 372 -45.52 34.60 18.19
C HIS A 372 -44.59 33.38 18.09
N LEU A 373 -44.78 32.37 18.94
CA LEU A 373 -44.00 31.13 18.85
C LEU A 373 -44.36 30.33 17.60
N ALA A 374 -45.63 30.32 17.19
CA ALA A 374 -46.06 29.73 15.93
C ALA A 374 -45.41 30.45 14.73
N GLU A 375 -45.37 31.78 14.74
CA GLU A 375 -44.67 32.59 13.72
C GLU A 375 -43.17 32.30 13.67
N GLN A 376 -42.51 32.19 14.84
CA GLN A 376 -41.09 31.85 14.94
C GLN A 376 -40.78 30.46 14.35
N LEU A 377 -41.71 29.52 14.52
CA LEU A 377 -41.67 28.20 13.90
C LEU A 377 -41.99 28.23 12.40
N GLN A 378 -42.42 29.37 11.86
CA GLN A 378 -43.00 29.50 10.51
C GLN A 378 -44.18 28.54 10.33
N GLY A 379 -44.99 28.41 11.39
CA GLY A 379 -46.09 27.48 11.48
C GLY A 379 -47.45 28.14 11.28
N GLU A 380 -48.39 27.34 10.81
CA GLU A 380 -49.80 27.69 10.70
C GLU A 380 -50.52 27.16 11.94
N LEU A 381 -51.01 28.07 12.78
CA LEU A 381 -51.75 27.78 14.01
C LEU A 381 -53.24 27.98 13.77
N ASP A 382 -54.05 26.98 14.10
CA ASP A 382 -55.50 26.99 13.99
C ASP A 382 -56.18 26.47 15.25
N LEU A 383 -57.41 26.93 15.47
CA LEU A 383 -58.34 26.43 16.48
C LEU A 383 -59.36 25.52 15.78
N GLU A 384 -59.42 24.25 16.18
CA GLU A 384 -60.34 23.27 15.61
C GLU A 384 -61.76 23.45 16.20
N PRO A 385 -62.81 23.38 15.37
CA PRO A 385 -64.18 23.42 15.85
C PRO A 385 -64.57 22.08 16.50
N GLY A 386 -65.25 22.13 17.65
CA GLY A 386 -65.73 20.91 18.31
C GLY A 386 -66.11 21.11 19.78
N PRO A 387 -66.52 20.04 20.47
CA PRO A 387 -66.64 20.05 21.93
C PRO A 387 -65.24 20.17 22.55
N GLY A 388 -65.09 21.02 23.57
CA GLY A 388 -63.80 21.28 24.18
C GLY A 388 -62.96 22.30 23.41
N CYS A 389 -61.66 22.35 23.69
CA CYS A 389 -60.73 23.28 23.07
C CYS A 389 -59.61 22.50 22.40
N ALA A 390 -59.34 22.76 21.12
CA ALA A 390 -58.33 22.03 20.36
C ALA A 390 -57.54 22.97 19.45
N PHE A 391 -56.24 23.09 19.70
CA PHE A 391 -55.33 23.85 18.86
C PHE A 391 -54.46 22.91 18.03
N SER A 392 -54.30 23.23 16.75
CA SER A 392 -53.41 22.52 15.82
C SER A 392 -52.38 23.48 15.25
N LEU A 393 -51.13 23.04 15.19
CA LEU A 393 -50.00 23.77 14.61
C LEU A 393 -49.32 22.90 13.55
N THR A 394 -49.08 23.47 12.37
CA THR A 394 -48.30 22.81 11.31
C THR A 394 -47.11 23.65 10.88
N PHE A 395 -45.89 23.16 11.09
CA PHE A 395 -44.66 23.91 10.79
C PHE A 395 -43.63 23.07 10.01
N PRO A 396 -42.73 23.68 9.22
CA PRO A 396 -41.72 22.94 8.45
C PRO A 396 -40.65 22.31 9.36
N LEU A 397 -40.26 21.08 9.06
CA LEU A 397 -39.11 20.44 9.69
C LEU A 397 -37.82 21.04 9.10
N ARG A 398 -37.10 21.84 9.88
CA ARG A 398 -35.78 22.34 9.48
C ARG A 398 -34.78 21.20 9.48
N LYS A 399 -34.04 21.03 8.38
CA LYS A 399 -32.88 20.15 8.34
C LYS A 399 -31.78 20.76 9.20
N SER A 400 -31.23 19.97 10.13
CA SER A 400 -30.06 20.34 10.95
C SER A 400 -28.90 20.82 10.10
#